data_AF-A0A1A2XWL9-F1
#
_entry.id   AF-A0A1A2XWL9-F1
#
_cell.length_a   1.000
_cell.length_b   1.000
_cell.length_c   1.000
_cell.angle_alpha   90.00
_cell.angle_beta   90.00
_cell.angle_gamma   90.00
#
_symmetry.space_group_name_H-M   'P 1'
#
loop_
_entity.id
_entity.type
_entity.pdbx_description
1 polymer ?
#
loop_
_entity_poly.entity_id
_entity_poly.type
_entity_poly.pdbx_seq_one_letter_code
_entity_poly.pdbx_strand_id
1 'polypeptide(L)'
;MNTALWIIAAVVATGFVAGGAALLLLPKEKYRALGANQHWVDDFGGSHLKAIGTLKLIGAIGLVLPAAVGVAPLLVPIAACGLMLFMAGAATIRLRRSEWGYLGGDIVFIALFAFLAWGRFALQPFA
;
A
#
# COMPACT_ATOMS: atom_id res chain seq x y z
N MET A 1 -14.79 14.30 -8.97
CA MET A 1 -14.28 13.58 -7.79
C MET A 1 -14.14 12.09 -8.04
N ASN A 2 -15.17 11.39 -8.52
CA ASN A 2 -15.11 9.94 -8.75
C ASN A 2 -13.96 9.50 -9.68
N THR A 3 -13.78 10.16 -10.83
CA THR A 3 -12.67 9.85 -11.77
C THR A 3 -11.30 9.99 -11.11
N ALA A 4 -11.09 11.03 -10.29
CA ALA A 4 -9.84 11.22 -9.57
C ALA A 4 -9.59 10.10 -8.54
N LEU A 5 -10.62 9.68 -7.80
CA LEU A 5 -10.51 8.55 -6.86
C LEU A 5 -10.14 7.24 -7.56
N TRP A 6 -10.67 7.00 -8.77
CA TRP A 6 -10.30 5.85 -9.58
C TRP A 6 -8.86 5.92 -10.11
N ILE A 7 -8.44 7.07 -10.63
CA ILE A 7 -7.06 7.27 -11.10
C ILE A 7 -6.08 7.05 -9.96
N ILE A 8 -6.31 7.68 -8.81
CA ILE A 8 -5.42 7.53 -7.65
C ILE A 8 -5.40 6.08 -7.19
N ALA A 9 -6.57 5.44 -7.03
CA ALA A 9 -6.67 4.03 -6.63
C ALA A 9 -5.90 3.11 -7.59
N ALA A 10 -6.05 3.28 -8.90
CA ALA A 10 -5.33 2.49 -9.90
C ALA A 10 -3.82 2.67 -9.79
N VAL A 11 -3.34 3.92 -9.73
CA VAL A 11 -1.91 4.23 -9.63
C VAL A 11 -1.28 3.63 -8.37
N VAL A 12 -1.89 3.86 -7.20
CA VAL A 12 -1.34 3.32 -5.94
C VAL A 12 -1.46 1.80 -5.88
N ALA A 13 -2.56 1.22 -6.39
CA ALA A 13 -2.72 -0.22 -6.45
C ALA A 13 -1.65 -0.88 -7.33
N THR A 14 -1.36 -0.32 -8.51
CA THR A 14 -0.28 -0.82 -9.38
C THR A 14 1.06 -0.80 -8.67
N GLY A 15 1.40 0.31 -7.99
CA GLY A 15 2.64 0.41 -7.22
C GLY A 15 2.74 -0.63 -6.09
N PHE A 16 1.64 -0.87 -5.37
CA PHE A 16 1.58 -1.87 -4.30
C PHE A 16 1.59 -3.30 -4.83
N VAL A 17 0.95 -3.58 -5.98
CA VAL A 17 1.05 -4.88 -6.66
C VAL A 17 2.49 -5.15 -7.07
N ALA A 18 3.15 -4.19 -7.75
CA ALA A 18 4.53 -4.34 -8.16
C ALA A 18 5.46 -4.55 -6.97
N GLY A 19 5.34 -3.74 -5.92
CA GLY A 19 6.15 -3.85 -4.71
C GLY A 19 5.87 -5.12 -3.89
N GLY A 20 4.62 -5.58 -3.83
CA GLY A 20 4.23 -6.82 -3.16
C GLY A 20 4.69 -8.05 -3.93
N ALA A 21 4.50 -8.08 -5.24
CA ALA A 21 4.97 -9.15 -6.12
C ALA A 21 6.50 -9.25 -6.10
N ALA A 22 7.21 -8.12 -6.17
CA ALA A 22 8.67 -8.10 -6.05
C ALA A 22 9.13 -8.74 -4.73
N LEU A 23 8.44 -8.47 -3.62
CA LEU A 23 8.80 -9.02 -2.31
C LEU A 23 8.51 -10.53 -2.19
N LEU A 24 7.52 -11.04 -2.94
CA LEU A 24 7.16 -12.46 -2.94
C LEU A 24 7.97 -13.31 -3.92
N LEU A 25 8.35 -12.73 -5.05
CA LEU A 25 8.95 -13.44 -6.18
C LEU A 25 10.48 -13.31 -6.22
N LEU A 26 11.04 -12.20 -5.72
CA LEU A 26 12.49 -12.00 -5.73
C LEU A 26 13.13 -12.60 -4.46
N PRO A 27 14.33 -13.19 -4.58
CA PRO A 27 15.21 -13.42 -3.44
C PRO A 27 15.44 -12.12 -2.64
N LYS A 28 15.63 -12.24 -1.32
CA LYS A 28 15.80 -11.12 -0.40
C LYS A 28 16.91 -10.19 -0.88
N GLU A 29 18.03 -10.74 -1.32
CA GLU A 29 19.22 -10.02 -1.79
C GLU A 29 18.92 -9.20 -3.05
N LYS A 30 18.12 -9.75 -3.97
CA LYS A 30 17.69 -9.04 -5.19
C LYS A 30 16.72 -7.91 -4.87
N TYR A 31 15.74 -8.16 -3.99
CA TYR A 31 14.81 -7.12 -3.55
C TYR A 31 15.55 -5.97 -2.84
N ARG A 32 16.48 -6.34 -1.96
CA ARG A 32 17.35 -5.43 -1.22
C ARG A 32 18.19 -4.52 -2.12
N ALA A 33 18.58 -5.01 -3.29
CA ALA A 33 19.35 -4.28 -4.30
C ALA A 33 18.51 -3.34 -5.18
N LEU A 34 17.16 -3.38 -5.12
CA LEU A 34 16.28 -2.51 -5.92
C LEU A 34 16.40 -1.03 -5.55
N GLY A 35 16.92 -0.71 -4.37
CA GLY A 35 17.22 0.67 -4.00
C GLY A 35 17.75 0.81 -2.58
N ALA A 36 18.43 1.93 -2.32
CA ALA A 36 18.99 2.26 -1.01
C ALA A 36 17.94 2.38 0.11
N ASN A 37 16.66 2.52 -0.24
CA ASN A 37 15.54 2.53 0.70
C ASN A 37 15.21 1.12 1.23
N GLN A 38 15.57 0.05 0.52
CA GLN A 38 15.12 -1.31 0.84
C GLN A 38 15.92 -1.98 1.97
N HIS A 39 16.72 -1.23 2.72
CA HIS A 39 17.56 -1.75 3.82
C HIS A 39 16.75 -2.42 4.93
N TRP A 40 15.49 -2.01 5.10
CA TRP A 40 14.58 -2.57 6.09
C TRP A 40 14.37 -4.08 5.97
N VAL A 41 14.54 -4.69 4.79
CA VAL A 41 14.31 -6.14 4.65
C VAL A 41 15.35 -6.97 5.41
N ASP A 42 16.51 -6.40 5.72
CA ASP A 42 17.59 -7.09 6.42
C ASP A 42 17.16 -7.53 7.82
N ASP A 43 16.30 -6.75 8.47
CA ASP A 43 15.80 -6.96 9.83
C ASP A 43 14.65 -7.98 9.93
N PHE A 44 14.13 -8.46 8.79
CA PHE A 44 13.02 -9.40 8.76
C PHE A 44 13.43 -10.73 8.12
N GLY A 45 12.89 -11.81 8.68
CA GLY A 45 12.99 -13.16 8.10
C GLY A 45 12.07 -13.34 6.89
N GLY A 46 12.32 -14.38 6.10
CA GLY A 46 11.58 -14.62 4.85
C GLY A 46 10.07 -14.79 5.01
N SER A 47 9.60 -15.38 6.11
CA SER A 47 8.17 -15.52 6.40
C SER A 47 7.48 -14.17 6.62
N HIS A 48 8.14 -13.25 7.34
CA HIS A 48 7.65 -11.89 7.56
C HIS A 48 7.60 -11.10 6.25
N LEU A 49 8.65 -11.19 5.43
CA LEU A 49 8.66 -10.53 4.11
C LEU A 49 7.52 -11.06 3.22
N LYS A 50 7.26 -12.37 3.24
CA LYS A 50 6.12 -12.94 2.53
C LYS A 50 4.79 -12.41 3.06
N ALA A 51 4.60 -12.34 4.38
CA ALA A 51 3.38 -11.76 4.96
C ALA A 51 3.17 -10.30 4.51
N ILE A 52 4.22 -9.48 4.56
CA ILE A 52 4.21 -8.09 4.10
C ILE A 52 3.84 -8.01 2.61
N GLY A 53 4.44 -8.84 1.77
CA GLY A 53 4.14 -8.90 0.33
C GLY A 53 2.70 -9.26 0.06
N THR A 54 2.20 -10.30 0.72
CA THR A 54 0.80 -10.75 0.63
C THR A 54 -0.19 -9.66 1.07
N LEU A 55 0.08 -8.96 2.18
CA LEU A 55 -0.76 -7.86 2.66
C LEU A 55 -0.82 -6.70 1.65
N LYS A 56 0.30 -6.35 1.00
CA LYS A 56 0.30 -5.36 -0.08
C LYS A 56 -0.60 -5.78 -1.23
N LEU A 57 -0.53 -7.05 -1.65
CA LEU A 57 -1.37 -7.57 -2.74
C LEU A 57 -2.86 -7.57 -2.36
N ILE A 58 -3.20 -8.07 -1.17
CA ILE A 58 -4.60 -8.08 -0.69
C ILE A 58 -5.17 -6.67 -0.65
N GLY A 59 -4.42 -5.71 -0.08
CA GLY A 59 -4.85 -4.32 -0.01
C GLY A 59 -5.01 -3.70 -1.40
N ALA A 60 -4.06 -3.92 -2.31
CA ALA A 60 -4.12 -3.36 -3.66
C ALA A 60 -5.26 -3.94 -4.49
N ILE A 61 -5.49 -5.26 -4.40
CA ILE A 61 -6.63 -5.92 -5.04
C ILE A 61 -7.93 -5.39 -4.44
N GLY A 62 -8.02 -5.31 -3.11
CA GLY A 62 -9.20 -4.79 -2.41
C GLY A 62 -9.53 -3.34 -2.75
N LEU A 63 -8.53 -2.53 -3.15
CA LEU A 63 -8.72 -1.12 -3.51
C LEU A 63 -9.39 -0.92 -4.88
N VAL A 64 -9.35 -1.91 -5.77
CA VAL A 64 -9.79 -1.77 -7.16
C VAL A 64 -10.81 -2.84 -7.54
N LEU A 65 -10.50 -4.11 -7.28
CA LEU A 65 -11.26 -5.24 -7.80
C LEU A 65 -12.72 -5.27 -7.34
N PRO A 66 -13.05 -5.11 -6.02
CA PRO A 66 -14.44 -5.19 -5.54
C PRO A 66 -15.38 -4.23 -6.27
N ALA A 67 -14.95 -2.98 -6.44
CA ALA A 67 -15.73 -1.98 -7.16
C ALA A 67 -15.74 -2.19 -8.68
N ALA A 68 -14.66 -2.71 -9.26
CA ALA A 68 -14.58 -2.95 -10.70
C ALA A 68 -15.52 -4.09 -11.15
N VAL A 69 -15.72 -5.11 -10.31
CA VAL A 69 -16.63 -6.23 -10.58
C VAL A 69 -18.01 -6.06 -9.95
N GLY A 70 -18.25 -4.97 -9.22
CA GLY A 70 -19.53 -4.68 -8.58
C GLY A 70 -19.86 -5.55 -7.36
N VAL A 71 -18.87 -6.20 -6.75
CA VAL A 71 -19.07 -7.09 -5.58
C VAL A 71 -18.51 -6.45 -4.32
N ALA A 72 -19.36 -6.25 -3.32
CA ALA A 72 -19.03 -5.61 -2.04
C ALA A 72 -18.12 -4.36 -2.18
N PRO A 73 -18.54 -3.30 -2.90
CA PRO A 73 -17.69 -2.11 -3.14
C PRO A 73 -17.22 -1.39 -1.87
N LEU A 74 -17.91 -1.61 -0.73
CA LEU A 74 -17.51 -1.14 0.59
C LEU A 74 -16.11 -1.66 1.02
N LEU A 75 -15.63 -2.77 0.42
CA LEU A 75 -14.28 -3.27 0.65
C LEU A 75 -13.20 -2.31 0.18
N VAL A 76 -13.47 -1.43 -0.80
CA VAL A 76 -12.49 -0.46 -1.30
C VAL A 76 -12.06 0.55 -0.24
N PRO A 77 -12.97 1.31 0.42
CA PRO A 77 -12.56 2.20 1.50
C PRO A 77 -11.96 1.46 2.70
N ILE A 78 -12.40 0.23 2.98
CA ILE A 78 -11.80 -0.61 4.04
C ILE A 78 -10.36 -1.00 3.68
N ALA A 79 -10.10 -1.40 2.42
CA ALA A 79 -8.77 -1.70 1.93
C ALA A 79 -7.85 -0.46 1.97
N ALA A 80 -8.40 0.73 1.63
CA ALA A 80 -7.68 2.00 1.78
C ALA A 80 -7.27 2.23 3.25
N CYS A 81 -8.16 2.04 4.22
CA CYS A 81 -7.81 2.12 5.64
C CYS A 81 -6.74 1.10 6.05
N GLY A 82 -6.84 -0.15 5.57
CA GLY A 82 -5.85 -1.19 5.84
C GLY A 82 -4.46 -0.84 5.31
N LEU A 83 -4.37 -0.35 4.07
CA LEU A 83 -3.11 0.09 3.47
C LEU A 83 -2.56 1.36 4.13
N MET A 84 -3.43 2.26 4.60
CA MET A 84 -3.04 3.41 5.41
C MET A 84 -2.37 2.98 6.71
N LEU A 85 -2.96 2.05 7.45
CA LEU A 85 -2.38 1.49 8.68
C LEU A 85 -1.06 0.77 8.40
N PHE A 86 -0.99 0.02 7.30
CA PHE A 86 0.22 -0.63 6.85
C PHE A 86 1.36 0.39 6.61
N MET A 87 1.05 1.49 5.92
CA MET A 87 2.02 2.58 5.69
C MET A 87 2.38 3.33 6.97
N ALA A 88 1.47 3.48 7.94
CA ALA A 88 1.80 4.03 9.25
C ALA A 88 2.83 3.16 9.99
N GLY A 89 2.73 1.83 9.87
CA GLY A 89 3.75 0.91 10.36
C GLY A 89 5.10 1.11 9.69
N ALA A 90 5.13 1.25 8.36
CA ALA A 90 6.35 1.53 7.60
C ALA A 90 6.98 2.87 8.01
N ALA A 91 6.17 3.93 8.10
CA ALA A 91 6.59 5.25 8.56
C ALA A 91 7.20 5.20 9.96
N THR A 92 6.60 4.42 10.88
CA THR A 92 7.12 4.23 12.24
C THR A 92 8.51 3.58 12.23
N ILE A 93 8.76 2.61 11.36
CA ILE A 93 10.09 1.99 11.22
C ILE A 93 11.10 3.03 10.71
N ARG A 94 10.75 3.82 9.69
CA ARG A 94 11.64 4.86 9.15
C ARG A 94 11.95 5.95 10.16
N LEU A 95 10.95 6.37 10.94
CA LEU A 95 11.10 7.31 12.05
C LEU A 95 12.11 6.80 13.07
N ARG A 96 11.97 5.54 13.51
CA ARG A 96 12.89 4.91 14.47
C ARG A 96 14.33 4.81 13.96
N ARG A 97 14.52 4.72 12.65
CA ARG A 97 15.84 4.68 11.99
C ARG A 97 16.40 6.05 11.63
N SER A 98 15.68 7.13 11.93
CA SER A 98 16.05 8.49 11.49
C SER A 98 16.21 8.61 9.96
N GLU A 99 15.47 7.82 9.20
CA GLU A 99 15.46 7.84 7.73
C GLU A 99 14.50 8.92 7.19
N TRP A 100 14.70 10.17 7.64
CA TRP A 100 13.79 11.29 7.38
C TRP A 100 13.56 11.55 5.89
N GLY A 101 14.59 11.35 5.06
CA GLY A 101 14.50 11.53 3.61
C GLY A 101 13.51 10.57 2.94
N TYR A 102 13.30 9.38 3.50
CA TYR A 102 12.36 8.41 2.97
C TYR A 102 11.00 8.47 3.65
N LEU A 103 10.91 9.00 4.87
CA LEU A 103 9.65 9.17 5.59
C LEU A 103 8.59 9.93 4.79
N GLY A 104 9.01 10.97 4.04
CA GLY A 104 8.11 11.76 3.21
C GLY A 104 7.27 10.92 2.24
N GLY A 105 7.85 9.86 1.67
CA GLY A 105 7.11 8.94 0.80
C GLY A 105 6.00 8.19 1.52
N ASP A 106 6.25 7.73 2.75
CA ASP A 106 5.23 7.03 3.54
C ASP A 106 4.09 7.98 3.93
N ILE A 107 4.41 9.22 4.29
CA ILE A 107 3.41 10.26 4.59
C ILE A 107 2.53 10.54 3.37
N VAL A 108 3.12 10.63 2.17
CA VAL A 108 2.36 10.78 0.93
C VAL A 108 1.41 9.61 0.72
N PHE A 109 1.87 8.36 0.89
CA PHE A 109 0.99 7.20 0.76
C PHE A 109 -0.13 7.18 1.81
N ILE A 110 0.16 7.52 3.07
CA ILE A 110 -0.85 7.64 4.13
C ILE A 110 -1.91 8.67 3.73
N ALA A 111 -1.50 9.84 3.26
CA ALA A 111 -2.43 10.89 2.82
C ALA A 111 -3.29 10.45 1.63
N LEU A 112 -2.70 9.76 0.64
CA LEU A 112 -3.43 9.21 -0.50
C LEU A 112 -4.48 8.17 -0.06
N PHE A 113 -4.11 7.25 0.84
CA PHE A 113 -5.06 6.25 1.33
C PHE A 113 -6.14 6.87 2.22
N ALA A 114 -5.81 7.86 3.05
CA ALA A 114 -6.79 8.63 3.81
C ALA A 114 -7.78 9.34 2.89
N PHE A 115 -7.28 9.96 1.82
CA PHE A 115 -8.11 10.63 0.81
C PHE A 115 -9.02 9.64 0.07
N LEU A 116 -8.50 8.45 -0.30
CA LEU A 116 -9.31 7.40 -0.91
C LEU A 116 -10.40 6.88 0.04
N ALA A 117 -10.05 6.60 1.30
CA ALA A 117 -11.01 6.14 2.30
C ALA A 117 -12.11 7.18 2.53
N TRP A 118 -11.74 8.43 2.79
CA TRP A 118 -12.68 9.55 2.93
C TRP A 118 -13.54 9.74 1.69
N GLY A 119 -12.92 9.72 0.52
CA GLY A 119 -13.57 9.88 -0.77
C GLY A 119 -14.64 8.82 -1.02
N ARG A 120 -14.37 7.56 -0.67
CA ARG A 120 -15.31 6.44 -0.90
C ARG A 120 -16.30 6.22 0.26
N PHE A 121 -16.01 6.67 1.48
CA PHE A 121 -16.98 6.60 2.57
C PHE A 121 -17.98 7.75 2.56
N ALA A 122 -17.54 8.98 2.26
CA ALA A 122 -18.34 10.18 2.49
C ALA A 122 -18.66 10.97 1.22
N LEU A 123 -17.67 11.21 0.36
CA LEU A 123 -17.83 12.16 -0.76
C LEU A 123 -18.49 11.53 -1.99
N GLN A 124 -18.10 10.30 -2.33
CA GLN A 124 -18.54 9.53 -3.49
C GLN A 124 -18.59 8.04 -3.14
N PRO A 125 -19.54 7.62 -2.29
CA PRO A 125 -19.79 6.20 -2.05
C PRO A 125 -20.16 5.47 -3.33
N PHE A 126 -19.79 4.19 -3.40
CA PHE A 126 -20.31 3.32 -4.43
C PHE A 126 -21.81 3.08 -4.19
N ALA A 127 -22.59 3.15 -5.27
CA ALA A 127 -24.03 2.85 -5.25
C ALA A 127 -24.29 1.34 -5.17
#